data_AF-A0A2T2SFP1-F1
#
_entry.id   AF-A0A2T2SFP1-F1
#
_cell.length_a   1.000
_cell.length_b   1.000
_cell.length_c   1.000
_cell.angle_alpha   90.00
_cell.angle_beta   90.00
_cell.angle_gamma   90.00
#
_symmetry.space_group_name_H-M   'P 1'
#
loop_
_entity.id
_entity.type
_entity.pdbx_description
1 polymer ?
#
loop_
_entity_poly.entity_id
_entity_poly.type
_entity_poly.pdbx_seq_one_letter_code
_entity_poly.pdbx_strand_id
1 'polypeptide(L)'
;MAINLGINGFGRIGRLCFRSLLEDDDRDIDIVGVNDLTDAETLATLFKYDTVHGQYPGDVSVEGDSLVVDGEEFPVYSKKDPTTLPWGDLDTDVVIESTGIFRTREKAAQHLDAGADQVVISAPAKSEVDATVVLGVNDDVLTGDEEIVSNASCTTNCLGPLVKVLDDAFGIESGLMTTVHAYTSSQNILDGPHSDLRRARTAAESIIPTTTGAAKAVGEVLPHLDGKLDGMAMRVPTPDGSITDLTAVVEQDVTIEDVNEAFREAAHGELDGILAYSDDPIVSRDIIHDPHSCIYDAPWSNVAGSQVKVVGWYDNEWGYACRTVDLVERLANKSA
;
A
#
# COMPACT_ATOMS: atom_id res chain seq x y z
N MET A 1 15.41 10.90 -17.09
CA MET A 1 16.43 11.25 -16.08
C MET A 1 15.96 10.50 -14.88
N ALA A 2 16.87 9.81 -14.20
CA ALA A 2 16.52 9.01 -13.04
C ALA A 2 15.83 9.90 -12.00
N ILE A 3 14.78 9.38 -11.38
CA ILE A 3 14.05 10.04 -10.30
C ILE A 3 14.86 9.88 -9.02
N ASN A 4 15.27 10.97 -8.39
CA ASN A 4 15.97 10.98 -7.11
C ASN A 4 14.96 10.79 -5.97
N LEU A 5 14.99 9.62 -5.35
CA LEU A 5 14.04 9.19 -4.34
C LEU A 5 14.62 9.19 -2.93
N GLY A 6 13.99 9.98 -2.04
CA GLY A 6 14.23 9.91 -0.60
C GLY A 6 13.22 8.99 0.10
N ILE A 7 13.65 8.26 1.13
CA ILE A 7 12.74 7.43 1.97
C ILE A 7 12.79 7.92 3.41
N ASN A 8 11.66 8.45 3.91
CA ASN A 8 11.49 8.81 5.31
C ASN A 8 10.73 7.72 6.09
N GLY A 9 11.42 7.05 7.00
CA GLY A 9 10.92 5.94 7.79
C GLY A 9 11.24 4.59 7.15
N PHE A 10 12.33 3.96 7.60
CA PHE A 10 12.80 2.66 7.13
C PHE A 10 12.20 1.49 7.93
N GLY A 11 10.89 1.60 8.18
CA GLY A 11 10.04 0.56 8.74
C GLY A 11 9.74 -0.55 7.74
N ARG A 12 8.67 -1.33 7.95
CA ARG A 12 8.31 -2.44 7.03
C ARG A 12 8.08 -1.94 5.60
N ILE A 13 7.26 -0.90 5.42
CA ILE A 13 6.96 -0.36 4.09
C ILE A 13 8.20 0.29 3.45
N GLY A 14 8.93 1.16 4.17
CA GLY A 14 10.13 1.79 3.62
C GLY A 14 11.20 0.80 3.15
N ARG A 15 11.44 -0.27 3.93
CA ARG A 15 12.37 -1.34 3.53
C ARG A 15 11.88 -2.12 2.32
N LEU A 16 10.57 -2.34 2.19
CA LEU A 16 10.01 -3.07 1.06
C LEU A 16 9.96 -2.21 -0.22
N CYS A 17 9.74 -0.89 -0.12
CA CYS A 17 9.90 0.01 -1.27
C CYS A 17 11.35 0.02 -1.75
N PHE A 18 12.31 0.10 -0.82
CA PHE A 18 13.73 -0.01 -1.13
C PHE A 18 14.05 -1.37 -1.77
N ARG A 19 13.53 -2.47 -1.21
CA ARG A 19 13.73 -3.81 -1.74
C ARG A 19 13.12 -4.00 -3.12
N SER A 20 11.91 -3.47 -3.37
CA SER A 20 11.26 -3.59 -4.67
C SER A 20 12.00 -2.85 -5.77
N LEU A 21 12.68 -1.75 -5.44
CA LEU A 21 13.56 -1.03 -6.37
C LEU A 21 14.79 -1.84 -6.74
N LEU A 22 15.40 -2.54 -5.78
CA LEU A 22 16.57 -3.38 -6.03
C LEU A 22 16.24 -4.71 -6.72
N GLU A 23 15.00 -5.19 -6.63
CA GLU A 23 14.56 -6.40 -7.33
C GLU A 23 14.10 -6.12 -8.77
N ASP A 24 13.99 -4.84 -9.16
CA ASP A 24 13.50 -4.38 -10.46
C ASP A 24 14.52 -3.45 -11.15
N ASP A 25 15.49 -4.06 -11.85
CA ASP A 25 16.59 -3.37 -12.52
C ASP A 25 16.14 -2.44 -13.68
N ASP A 26 14.87 -2.48 -14.08
CA ASP A 26 14.37 -1.74 -15.25
C ASP A 26 13.86 -0.32 -14.91
N ARG A 27 13.93 0.10 -13.63
CA ARG A 27 13.45 1.42 -13.18
C ARG A 27 14.54 2.50 -13.21
N ASP A 28 14.20 3.67 -13.75
CA ASP A 28 15.04 4.88 -13.74
C ASP A 28 14.82 5.64 -12.41
N ILE A 29 15.15 5.04 -11.26
CA ILE A 29 14.97 5.61 -9.91
C ILE A 29 16.24 5.42 -9.07
N ASP A 30 16.82 6.53 -8.61
CA ASP A 30 18.02 6.56 -7.77
C ASP A 30 17.63 6.84 -6.31
N ILE A 31 17.96 5.93 -5.39
CA ILE A 31 17.71 6.16 -3.95
C ILE A 31 18.79 7.06 -3.39
N VAL A 32 18.46 8.32 -3.12
CA VAL A 32 19.44 9.33 -2.68
C VAL A 32 19.65 9.38 -1.16
N GLY A 33 18.73 8.81 -0.39
CA GLY A 33 18.91 8.73 1.06
C GLY A 33 17.73 8.12 1.82
N VAL A 34 18.05 7.55 2.99
CA VAL A 34 17.09 6.92 3.89
C VAL A 34 17.15 7.61 5.25
N ASN A 35 16.01 7.91 5.86
CA ASN A 35 15.95 8.45 7.23
C ASN A 35 15.19 7.52 8.18
N ASP A 36 15.78 7.20 9.34
CA ASP A 36 15.06 6.58 10.47
C ASP A 36 15.74 6.93 11.81
N LEU A 37 15.02 6.82 12.92
CA LEU A 37 15.49 7.16 14.26
C LEU A 37 16.32 6.04 14.91
N THR A 38 17.22 5.44 14.14
CA THR A 38 18.16 4.40 14.55
C THR A 38 19.45 4.43 13.71
N ASP A 39 20.40 3.55 14.00
CA ASP A 39 21.70 3.48 13.33
C ASP A 39 21.67 2.58 12.07
N ALA A 40 22.64 2.80 11.16
CA ALA A 40 22.75 2.06 9.90
C ALA A 40 22.92 0.54 10.10
N GLU A 41 23.62 0.09 11.16
CA GLU A 41 23.80 -1.32 11.50
C GLU A 41 22.45 -2.01 11.79
N THR A 42 21.60 -1.33 12.55
CA THR A 42 20.24 -1.78 12.84
C THR A 42 19.41 -1.87 11.56
N LEU A 43 19.44 -0.84 10.72
CA LEU A 43 18.71 -0.82 9.45
C LEU A 43 19.19 -1.90 8.48
N ALA A 44 20.51 -2.07 8.33
CA ALA A 44 21.12 -3.11 7.51
C ALA A 44 20.70 -4.52 7.94
N THR A 45 20.70 -4.77 9.25
CA THR A 45 20.26 -6.05 9.81
C THR A 45 18.78 -6.32 9.50
N LEU A 46 17.91 -5.33 9.72
CA LEU A 46 16.47 -5.46 9.47
C LEU A 46 16.10 -5.51 7.98
N PHE A 47 16.95 -4.98 7.12
CA PHE A 47 16.82 -5.11 5.67
C PHE A 47 17.29 -6.50 5.19
N LYS A 48 18.45 -6.97 5.66
CA LYS A 48 19.00 -8.27 5.29
C LYS A 48 18.10 -9.43 5.74
N TYR A 49 17.51 -9.34 6.93
CA TYR A 49 16.74 -10.43 7.53
C TYR A 49 15.28 -10.02 7.80
N ASP A 50 14.35 -10.43 6.93
CA ASP A 50 12.92 -10.26 7.15
C ASP A 50 12.21 -11.61 7.39
N THR A 51 11.37 -11.68 8.42
CA THR A 51 10.65 -12.90 8.78
C THR A 51 9.58 -13.30 7.75
N VAL A 52 8.96 -12.32 7.09
CA VAL A 52 7.85 -12.52 6.14
C VAL A 52 8.39 -12.75 4.74
N HIS A 53 9.24 -11.83 4.28
CA HIS A 53 9.77 -11.74 2.92
C HIS A 53 11.13 -12.44 2.75
N GLY A 54 11.61 -13.11 3.79
CA GLY A 54 12.86 -13.86 3.78
C GLY A 54 14.11 -12.97 3.83
N GLN A 55 15.27 -13.61 3.65
CA GLN A 55 16.54 -12.92 3.63
C GLN A 55 16.74 -12.25 2.26
N TYR A 56 17.23 -11.00 2.24
CA TYR A 56 17.64 -10.35 1.00
C TYR A 56 18.77 -11.19 0.35
N PRO A 57 18.68 -11.53 -0.96
CA PRO A 57 19.62 -12.46 -1.59
C PRO A 57 21.02 -11.88 -1.79
N GLY A 58 21.14 -10.57 -1.99
CA GLY A 58 22.41 -9.87 -2.24
C GLY A 58 23.21 -9.53 -0.99
N ASP A 59 24.34 -8.87 -1.15
CA ASP A 59 25.23 -8.50 -0.03
C ASP A 59 24.71 -7.23 0.67
N VAL A 60 24.75 -7.24 2.01
CA VAL A 60 24.32 -6.10 2.83
C VAL A 60 25.36 -5.87 3.92
N SER A 61 25.88 -4.66 3.99
CA SER A 61 26.86 -4.22 4.98
C SER A 61 26.65 -2.74 5.34
N VAL A 62 27.54 -2.20 6.17
CA VAL A 62 27.52 -0.79 6.60
C VAL A 62 28.90 -0.20 6.43
N GLU A 63 28.96 1.02 5.91
CA GLU A 63 30.17 1.85 5.88
C GLU A 63 29.86 3.21 6.51
N GLY A 64 30.38 3.46 7.72
CA GLY A 64 30.09 4.68 8.46
C GLY A 64 28.60 4.83 8.80
N ASP A 65 27.98 5.89 8.29
CA ASP A 65 26.54 6.18 8.44
C ASP A 65 25.76 5.81 7.15
N SER A 66 26.27 4.87 6.35
CA SER A 66 25.65 4.45 5.11
C SER A 66 25.31 2.95 5.11
N LEU A 67 24.16 2.61 4.53
CA LEU A 67 23.80 1.25 4.18
C LEU A 67 24.50 0.90 2.86
N VAL A 68 25.17 -0.24 2.79
CA VAL A 68 25.77 -0.73 1.53
C VAL A 68 25.03 -1.97 1.08
N VAL A 69 24.43 -1.93 -0.11
CA VAL A 69 23.71 -3.07 -0.70
C VAL A 69 24.27 -3.36 -2.09
N ASP A 70 24.71 -4.60 -2.31
CA ASP A 70 25.32 -5.07 -3.56
C ASP A 70 26.48 -4.18 -4.08
N GLY A 71 27.17 -3.51 -3.15
CA GLY A 71 28.31 -2.63 -3.43
C GLY A 71 27.95 -1.17 -3.65
N GLU A 72 26.66 -0.82 -3.62
CA GLU A 72 26.16 0.56 -3.71
C GLU A 72 25.92 1.15 -2.32
N GLU A 73 26.29 2.41 -2.14
CA GLU A 73 26.25 3.11 -0.86
C GLU A 73 25.02 4.05 -0.79
N PHE A 74 24.19 3.86 0.23
CA PHE A 74 22.98 4.63 0.48
C PHE A 74 23.11 5.39 1.82
N PRO A 75 23.15 6.74 1.81
CA PRO A 75 23.27 7.52 3.03
C PRO A 75 22.11 7.29 4.00
N VAL A 76 22.42 7.05 5.28
CA VAL A 76 21.43 6.94 6.35
C VAL A 76 21.44 8.19 7.23
N TYR A 77 20.26 8.76 7.42
CA TYR A 77 20.02 9.89 8.29
C TYR A 77 19.24 9.47 9.53
N SER A 78 19.47 10.18 10.64
CA SER A 78 18.70 10.02 11.88
C SER A 78 18.19 11.37 12.37
N LYS A 79 17.21 11.91 11.64
CA LYS A 79 16.59 13.21 11.90
C LYS A 79 15.13 13.03 12.30
N LYS A 80 14.79 13.56 13.47
CA LYS A 80 13.41 13.58 13.98
C LYS A 80 12.56 14.66 13.32
N ASP A 81 13.19 15.76 12.94
CA ASP A 81 12.55 16.90 12.29
C ASP A 81 12.81 16.82 10.78
N PRO A 82 11.79 16.55 9.95
CA PRO A 82 11.95 16.43 8.51
C PRO A 82 12.56 17.66 7.84
N THR A 83 12.35 18.87 8.39
CA THR A 83 12.90 20.13 7.85
C THR A 83 14.43 20.21 7.91
N THR A 84 15.07 19.29 8.65
CA THR A 84 16.52 19.22 8.80
C THR A 84 17.17 18.15 7.92
N LEU A 85 16.37 17.46 7.10
CA LEU A 85 16.87 16.50 6.12
C LEU A 85 17.49 17.24 4.95
N PRO A 86 18.57 16.72 4.35
CA PRO A 86 19.30 17.41 3.29
C PRO A 86 18.67 17.15 1.90
N TRP A 87 17.34 17.12 1.78
CA TRP A 87 16.67 16.74 0.52
C TRP A 87 17.04 17.67 -0.64
N GLY A 88 17.12 18.98 -0.39
CA GLY A 88 17.58 19.94 -1.40
C GLY A 88 19.07 19.82 -1.77
N ASP A 89 19.93 19.35 -0.85
CA ASP A 89 21.35 19.09 -1.16
C ASP A 89 21.53 17.78 -1.95
N LEU A 90 20.52 16.91 -1.93
CA LEU A 90 20.47 15.62 -2.62
C LEU A 90 19.67 15.68 -3.93
N ASP A 91 19.21 16.86 -4.33
CA ASP A 91 18.35 17.06 -5.51
C ASP A 91 17.14 16.08 -5.52
N THR A 92 16.48 15.90 -4.36
CA THR A 92 15.43 14.89 -4.19
C THR A 92 14.14 15.29 -4.91
N ASP A 93 13.76 14.56 -5.95
CA ASP A 93 12.51 14.79 -6.68
C ASP A 93 11.30 14.38 -5.84
N VAL A 94 11.33 13.18 -5.25
CA VAL A 94 10.20 12.61 -4.50
C VAL A 94 10.64 12.01 -3.18
N VAL A 95 9.86 12.23 -2.12
CA VAL A 95 10.02 11.55 -0.83
C VAL A 95 8.88 10.58 -0.60
N ILE A 96 9.19 9.31 -0.32
CA ILE A 96 8.25 8.38 0.30
C ILE A 96 8.20 8.65 1.81
N GLU A 97 7.06 9.11 2.29
CA GLU A 97 6.77 9.29 3.71
C GLU A 97 6.12 8.01 4.28
N SER A 98 6.97 7.12 4.83
CA SER A 98 6.61 5.80 5.34
C SER A 98 6.76 5.64 6.86
N THR A 99 6.84 6.74 7.62
CA THR A 99 6.87 6.69 9.09
C THR A 99 5.49 6.37 9.69
N GLY A 100 4.42 6.70 8.96
CA GLY A 100 3.04 6.67 9.46
C GLY A 100 2.70 7.80 10.45
N ILE A 101 3.61 8.75 10.67
CA ILE A 101 3.47 9.88 11.60
C ILE A 101 3.07 11.16 10.86
N PHE A 102 3.72 11.49 9.75
CA PHE A 102 3.55 12.75 9.00
C PHE A 102 2.41 12.67 7.98
N ARG A 103 1.22 12.27 8.46
CA ARG A 103 0.05 11.95 7.62
C ARG A 103 -0.89 13.13 7.33
N THR A 104 -0.47 14.37 7.51
CA THR A 104 -1.28 15.56 7.20
C THR A 104 -0.49 16.44 6.23
N ARG A 105 -1.16 17.24 5.39
CA ARG A 105 -0.48 18.14 4.44
C ARG A 105 0.59 18.97 5.13
N GLU A 106 0.25 19.64 6.23
CA GLU A 106 1.19 20.45 7.03
C GLU A 106 2.43 19.68 7.50
N LYS A 107 2.28 18.39 7.81
CA LYS A 107 3.38 17.56 8.31
C LYS A 107 4.24 17.01 7.19
N ALA A 108 3.61 16.56 6.11
CA ALA A 108 4.30 16.07 4.92
C ALA A 108 5.04 17.21 4.19
N ALA A 109 4.48 18.42 4.19
CA ALA A 109 5.09 19.62 3.62
C ALA A 109 6.45 19.99 4.24
N GLN A 110 6.76 19.47 5.43
CA GLN A 110 8.09 19.65 6.03
C GLN A 110 9.22 19.02 5.19
N HIS A 111 8.91 18.07 4.32
CA HIS A 111 9.85 17.55 3.32
C HIS A 111 10.07 18.53 2.16
N LEU A 112 9.01 19.24 1.73
CA LEU A 112 9.11 20.31 0.74
C LEU A 112 9.95 21.47 1.28
N ASP A 113 9.73 21.84 2.55
CA ASP A 113 10.54 22.84 3.26
C ASP A 113 12.02 22.43 3.36
N ALA A 114 12.33 21.13 3.34
CA ALA A 114 13.68 20.57 3.30
C ALA A 114 14.28 20.48 1.90
N GLY A 115 13.52 20.85 0.86
CA GLY A 115 13.96 20.93 -0.53
C GLY A 115 13.65 19.72 -1.40
N ALA A 116 12.73 18.83 -1.00
CA ALA A 116 12.16 17.86 -1.93
C ALA A 116 11.08 18.51 -2.80
N ASP A 117 10.90 18.04 -4.03
CA ASP A 117 9.87 18.61 -4.93
C ASP A 117 8.46 18.05 -4.65
N GLN A 118 8.36 16.74 -4.36
CA GLN A 118 7.08 16.05 -4.12
C GLN A 118 7.14 15.05 -2.96
N VAL A 119 5.98 14.70 -2.41
CA VAL A 119 5.84 13.74 -1.30
C VAL A 119 4.73 12.73 -1.58
N VAL A 120 5.06 11.44 -1.48
CA VAL A 120 4.11 10.33 -1.48
C VAL A 120 3.94 9.80 -0.06
N ILE A 121 2.75 9.98 0.54
CA ILE A 121 2.42 9.43 1.85
C ILE A 121 2.03 7.96 1.70
N SER A 122 2.76 7.04 2.36
CA SER A 122 2.51 5.59 2.31
C SER A 122 1.40 5.15 3.29
N ALA A 123 0.40 5.98 3.55
CA ALA A 123 -0.75 5.68 4.40
C ALA A 123 -1.89 6.68 4.11
N PRO A 124 -3.15 6.41 4.57
CA PRO A 124 -4.23 7.35 4.33
C PRO A 124 -3.92 8.70 4.97
N ALA A 125 -4.07 9.78 4.21
CA ALA A 125 -3.96 11.12 4.75
C ALA A 125 -5.00 11.34 5.87
N LYS A 126 -4.66 12.21 6.83
CA LYS A 126 -5.50 12.64 7.95
C LYS A 126 -6.00 14.08 7.78
N SER A 127 -5.66 14.70 6.66
CA SER A 127 -6.18 15.98 6.18
C SER A 127 -6.32 15.88 4.67
N GLU A 128 -6.99 16.85 4.06
CA GLU A 128 -6.97 17.05 2.61
C GLU A 128 -5.52 17.22 2.13
N VAL A 129 -5.20 16.56 1.02
CA VAL A 129 -3.94 16.58 0.27
C VAL A 129 -4.29 16.73 -1.23
N ASP A 130 -3.31 16.87 -2.12
CA ASP A 130 -3.59 17.20 -3.52
C ASP A 130 -4.34 16.06 -4.24
N ALA A 131 -3.96 14.81 -3.96
CA ALA A 131 -4.70 13.64 -4.42
C ALA A 131 -4.52 12.43 -3.48
N THR A 132 -5.58 11.64 -3.32
CA THR A 132 -5.50 10.24 -2.86
C THR A 132 -5.64 9.36 -4.09
N VAL A 133 -4.66 8.50 -4.34
CA VAL A 133 -4.57 7.70 -5.57
C VAL A 133 -4.58 6.21 -5.27
N VAL A 134 -5.34 5.47 -6.05
CA VAL A 134 -5.26 4.02 -6.20
C VAL A 134 -4.98 3.75 -7.68
N LEU A 135 -3.78 3.23 -7.96
CA LEU A 135 -3.34 2.92 -9.32
C LEU A 135 -4.26 1.86 -9.95
N GLY A 136 -4.62 2.08 -11.22
CA GLY A 136 -5.62 1.31 -11.97
C GLY A 136 -7.07 1.78 -11.75
N VAL A 137 -7.33 2.68 -10.80
CA VAL A 137 -8.70 3.08 -10.42
C VAL A 137 -8.98 4.54 -10.71
N ASN A 138 -8.15 5.45 -10.20
CA ASN A 138 -8.35 6.90 -10.35
C ASN A 138 -7.03 7.65 -10.65
N ASP A 139 -6.01 6.96 -11.11
CA ASP A 139 -4.67 7.55 -11.35
C ASP A 139 -4.61 8.49 -12.57
N ASP A 140 -5.72 8.63 -13.29
CA ASP A 140 -5.93 9.66 -14.31
C ASP A 140 -6.05 11.07 -13.72
N VAL A 141 -6.41 11.20 -12.43
CA VAL A 141 -6.51 12.51 -11.75
C VAL A 141 -5.17 13.20 -11.58
N LEU A 142 -4.06 12.45 -11.61
CA LEU A 142 -2.71 13.01 -11.47
C LEU A 142 -2.37 13.88 -12.67
N THR A 143 -1.90 15.08 -12.41
CA THR A 143 -1.43 16.04 -13.42
C THR A 143 0.09 16.14 -13.47
N GLY A 144 0.78 15.75 -12.39
CA GLY A 144 2.21 15.99 -12.18
C GLY A 144 2.49 17.28 -11.40
N ASP A 145 1.49 18.15 -11.22
CA ASP A 145 1.63 19.39 -10.45
C ASP A 145 1.35 19.17 -8.94
N GLU A 146 0.96 17.96 -8.54
CA GLU A 146 0.69 17.64 -7.14
C GLU A 146 1.98 17.65 -6.31
N GLU A 147 1.99 18.39 -5.20
CA GLU A 147 3.14 18.41 -4.29
C GLU A 147 3.07 17.26 -3.28
N ILE A 148 1.86 16.93 -2.81
CA ILE A 148 1.65 15.94 -1.75
C ILE A 148 0.48 15.04 -2.13
N VAL A 149 0.78 13.76 -2.34
CA VAL A 149 -0.21 12.72 -2.65
C VAL A 149 -0.22 11.62 -1.60
N SER A 150 -1.34 10.90 -1.50
CA SER A 150 -1.52 9.77 -0.61
C SER A 150 -1.74 8.50 -1.42
N ASN A 151 -0.96 7.45 -1.18
CA ASN A 151 -1.15 6.14 -1.81
C ASN A 151 -2.30 5.32 -1.15
N ALA A 152 -3.23 6.00 -0.48
CA ALA A 152 -4.30 5.41 0.30
C ALA A 152 -3.78 4.37 1.33
N SER A 153 -4.32 3.15 1.32
CA SER A 153 -3.85 2.04 2.17
C SER A 153 -3.77 0.74 1.37
N CYS A 154 -3.10 -0.27 1.91
CA CYS A 154 -3.08 -1.61 1.31
C CYS A 154 -4.49 -2.19 1.10
N THR A 155 -5.38 -2.07 2.10
CA THR A 155 -6.78 -2.51 1.94
C THR A 155 -7.53 -1.69 0.88
N THR A 156 -7.29 -0.38 0.77
CA THR A 156 -7.92 0.44 -0.29
C THR A 156 -7.40 0.04 -1.68
N ASN A 157 -6.11 -0.24 -1.81
CA ASN A 157 -5.51 -0.71 -3.06
C ASN A 157 -6.02 -2.10 -3.46
N CYS A 158 -6.37 -2.96 -2.50
CA CYS A 158 -7.06 -4.22 -2.80
C CYS A 158 -8.54 -4.02 -3.15
N LEU A 159 -9.26 -3.18 -2.40
CA LEU A 159 -10.69 -2.98 -2.56
C LEU A 159 -11.03 -2.19 -3.84
N GLY A 160 -10.20 -1.23 -4.23
CA GLY A 160 -10.42 -0.36 -5.39
C GLY A 160 -10.66 -1.15 -6.68
N PRO A 161 -9.75 -2.06 -7.10
CA PRO A 161 -9.95 -2.93 -8.25
C PRO A 161 -11.22 -3.78 -8.18
N LEU A 162 -11.53 -4.36 -7.01
CA LEU A 162 -12.77 -5.15 -6.82
C LEU A 162 -14.03 -4.29 -7.08
N VAL A 163 -14.03 -3.07 -6.55
CA VAL A 163 -15.15 -2.14 -6.71
C VAL A 163 -15.26 -1.66 -8.15
N LYS A 164 -14.15 -1.23 -8.75
CA LYS A 164 -14.12 -0.73 -10.14
C LYS A 164 -14.67 -1.75 -11.11
N VAL A 165 -14.19 -3.00 -11.06
CA VAL A 165 -14.64 -4.06 -11.98
C VAL A 165 -16.14 -4.34 -11.81
N LEU A 166 -16.63 -4.46 -10.58
CA LEU A 166 -18.06 -4.70 -10.35
C LEU A 166 -18.94 -3.53 -10.77
N ASP A 167 -18.51 -2.30 -10.50
CA ASP A 167 -19.27 -1.10 -10.82
C ASP A 167 -19.31 -0.82 -12.32
N ASP A 168 -18.17 -0.93 -13.00
CA ASP A 168 -18.07 -0.74 -14.45
C ASP A 168 -18.92 -1.79 -15.21
N ALA A 169 -18.94 -3.04 -14.74
CA ALA A 169 -19.66 -4.13 -15.40
C ALA A 169 -21.16 -4.18 -15.07
N PHE A 170 -21.54 -3.90 -13.82
CA PHE A 170 -22.88 -4.20 -13.32
C PHE A 170 -23.56 -3.06 -12.55
N GLY A 171 -22.84 -1.98 -12.23
CA GLY A 171 -23.30 -0.84 -11.44
C GLY A 171 -23.55 -1.20 -9.98
N ILE A 172 -22.90 -0.51 -9.04
CA ILE A 172 -23.07 -0.74 -7.60
C ILE A 172 -24.12 0.21 -7.01
N GLU A 173 -25.14 -0.36 -6.37
CA GLU A 173 -26.14 0.38 -5.60
C GLU A 173 -25.68 0.61 -4.15
N SER A 174 -25.16 -0.42 -3.50
CA SER A 174 -24.65 -0.37 -2.12
C SER A 174 -23.78 -1.59 -1.82
N GLY A 175 -22.97 -1.52 -0.76
CA GLY A 175 -22.15 -2.67 -0.38
C GLY A 175 -21.56 -2.57 1.01
N LEU A 176 -21.23 -3.73 1.56
CA LEU A 176 -20.50 -3.88 2.81
C LEU A 176 -19.26 -4.71 2.57
N MET A 177 -18.14 -4.23 3.11
CA MET A 177 -16.89 -4.98 3.09
C MET A 177 -16.46 -5.42 4.50
N THR A 178 -15.82 -6.58 4.58
CA THR A 178 -15.03 -7.00 5.73
C THR A 178 -13.64 -7.36 5.25
N THR A 179 -12.60 -6.79 5.87
CA THR A 179 -11.23 -7.27 5.64
C THR A 179 -10.79 -8.13 6.81
N VAL A 180 -10.34 -9.34 6.51
CA VAL A 180 -9.60 -10.17 7.46
C VAL A 180 -8.15 -9.89 7.20
N HIS A 181 -7.54 -9.14 8.12
CA HIS A 181 -6.26 -8.52 7.88
C HIS A 181 -5.21 -9.11 8.83
N ALA A 182 -4.04 -9.43 8.30
CA ALA A 182 -2.87 -9.72 9.09
C ALA A 182 -2.64 -8.63 10.15
N TYR A 183 -2.07 -8.99 11.31
CA TYR A 183 -1.72 -7.95 12.26
C TYR A 183 -0.60 -7.07 11.70
N THR A 184 -0.47 -5.89 12.26
CA THR A 184 0.57 -4.91 11.93
C THR A 184 1.31 -4.55 13.22
N SER A 185 2.38 -3.76 13.12
CA SER A 185 3.08 -3.19 14.29
C SER A 185 2.17 -2.33 15.20
N SER A 186 0.95 -2.03 14.74
CA SER A 186 -0.04 -1.24 15.48
C SER A 186 -0.92 -2.09 16.42
N GLN A 187 -0.74 -3.41 16.46
CA GLN A 187 -1.34 -4.31 17.45
C GLN A 187 -0.30 -4.69 18.53
N ASN A 188 -0.77 -4.96 19.75
CA ASN A 188 0.13 -5.29 20.84
C ASN A 188 0.53 -6.78 20.84
N ILE A 189 1.81 -7.05 21.11
CA ILE A 189 2.32 -8.42 21.30
C ILE A 189 1.71 -9.05 22.56
N LEU A 190 1.51 -8.27 23.61
CA LEU A 190 0.87 -8.68 24.87
C LEU A 190 -0.17 -7.64 25.30
N ASP A 191 -1.13 -8.02 26.13
CA ASP A 191 -2.09 -7.08 26.74
C ASP A 191 -1.37 -5.82 27.29
N GLY A 192 -1.71 -4.64 26.74
CA GLY A 192 -1.01 -3.39 27.00
C GLY A 192 -1.80 -2.13 26.60
N PRO A 193 -1.37 -0.92 27.01
CA PRO A 193 -2.12 0.31 26.75
C PRO A 193 -2.33 0.59 25.27
N HIS A 194 -3.55 0.92 24.87
CA HIS A 194 -3.91 1.36 23.53
C HIS A 194 -5.21 2.18 23.57
N SER A 195 -5.39 3.14 22.65
CA SER A 195 -6.60 3.99 22.60
C SER A 195 -7.87 3.22 22.24
N ASP A 196 -7.74 2.22 21.37
CA ASP A 196 -8.75 1.18 21.13
C ASP A 196 -8.48 -0.02 22.06
N LEU A 197 -9.38 -0.28 23.00
CA LEU A 197 -9.25 -1.36 24.00
C LEU A 197 -9.32 -2.77 23.40
N ARG A 198 -9.80 -2.94 22.16
CA ARG A 198 -9.71 -4.24 21.46
C ARG A 198 -8.29 -4.50 20.99
N ARG A 199 -7.63 -3.47 20.45
CA ARG A 199 -6.22 -3.51 20.00
C ARG A 199 -5.21 -3.51 21.15
N ALA A 200 -5.68 -3.25 22.37
CA ALA A 200 -4.90 -3.42 23.58
C ALA A 200 -4.56 -4.88 23.89
N ARG A 201 -5.23 -5.85 23.26
CA ARG A 201 -5.12 -7.28 23.58
C ARG A 201 -4.03 -7.99 22.79
N THR A 202 -3.46 -9.06 23.35
CA THR A 202 -2.48 -9.95 22.70
C THR A 202 -2.91 -10.36 21.28
N ALA A 203 -2.21 -9.86 20.27
CA ALA A 203 -2.59 -10.02 18.86
C ALA A 203 -2.58 -11.47 18.38
N ALA A 204 -1.61 -12.27 18.85
CA ALA A 204 -1.41 -13.64 18.40
C ALA A 204 -2.48 -14.64 18.87
N GLU A 205 -3.36 -14.23 19.79
CA GLU A 205 -4.31 -15.10 20.49
C GLU A 205 -5.77 -14.68 20.24
N SER A 206 -6.03 -13.78 19.29
CA SER A 206 -7.36 -13.17 19.13
C SER A 206 -7.68 -12.77 17.70
N ILE A 207 -8.96 -12.90 17.34
CA ILE A 207 -9.55 -12.17 16.22
C ILE A 207 -10.01 -10.83 16.79
N ILE A 208 -9.46 -9.72 16.30
CA ILE A 208 -9.68 -8.38 16.89
C ILE A 208 -10.47 -7.51 15.92
N PRO A 209 -11.78 -7.29 16.15
CA PRO A 209 -12.55 -6.34 15.37
C PRO A 209 -12.03 -4.91 15.54
N THR A 210 -11.90 -4.18 14.45
CA THR A 210 -11.46 -2.77 14.46
C THR A 210 -12.08 -1.99 13.30
N THR A 211 -11.98 -0.67 13.35
CA THR A 211 -12.44 0.21 12.28
C THR A 211 -11.48 0.18 11.10
N THR A 212 -12.01 0.39 9.90
CA THR A 212 -11.24 0.59 8.68
C THR A 212 -11.71 1.86 7.98
N GLY A 213 -10.78 2.57 7.32
CA GLY A 213 -11.09 3.70 6.46
C GLY A 213 -11.23 3.31 4.99
N ALA A 214 -10.97 2.05 4.62
CA ALA A 214 -10.83 1.64 3.23
C ALA A 214 -12.09 1.90 2.40
N ALA A 215 -13.27 1.51 2.90
CA ALA A 215 -14.54 1.75 2.21
C ALA A 215 -14.85 3.24 2.02
N LYS A 216 -14.49 4.09 2.99
CA LYS A 216 -14.64 5.55 2.86
C LYS A 216 -13.67 6.14 1.84
N ALA A 217 -12.43 5.67 1.83
CA ALA A 217 -11.44 6.07 0.84
C ALA A 217 -11.85 5.66 -0.59
N VAL A 218 -12.64 4.59 -0.75
CA VAL A 218 -13.23 4.26 -2.06
C VAL A 218 -14.18 5.37 -2.55
N GLY A 219 -14.96 6.00 -1.66
CA GLY A 219 -15.79 7.16 -2.01
C GLY A 219 -14.97 8.39 -2.41
N GLU A 220 -13.73 8.52 -1.93
CA GLU A 220 -12.82 9.59 -2.35
C GLU A 220 -12.25 9.34 -3.76
N VAL A 221 -11.91 8.08 -4.09
CA VAL A 221 -11.32 7.73 -5.39
C VAL A 221 -12.35 7.44 -6.47
N LEU A 222 -13.57 7.04 -6.11
CA LEU A 222 -14.73 6.82 -6.99
C LEU A 222 -15.93 7.64 -6.46
N PRO A 223 -16.01 8.95 -6.76
CA PRO A 223 -16.96 9.87 -6.11
C PRO A 223 -18.44 9.52 -6.29
N HIS A 224 -18.83 8.84 -7.38
CA HIS A 224 -20.22 8.39 -7.60
C HIS A 224 -20.63 7.22 -6.68
N LEU A 225 -19.68 6.65 -5.93
CA LEU A 225 -19.90 5.64 -4.90
C LEU A 225 -19.79 6.20 -3.48
N ASP A 226 -19.61 7.51 -3.31
CA ASP A 226 -19.55 8.13 -1.98
C ASP A 226 -20.82 7.83 -1.16
N GLY A 227 -20.61 7.35 0.06
CA GLY A 227 -21.68 6.91 0.97
C GLY A 227 -22.39 5.59 0.59
N LYS A 228 -22.06 4.94 -0.52
CA LYS A 228 -22.67 3.65 -0.92
C LYS A 228 -21.99 2.43 -0.28
N LEU A 229 -20.72 2.57 0.11
CA LEU A 229 -19.90 1.50 0.68
C LEU A 229 -19.51 1.81 2.13
N ASP A 230 -19.59 0.80 3.00
CA ASP A 230 -19.05 0.85 4.37
C ASP A 230 -18.40 -0.50 4.73
N GLY A 231 -17.67 -0.55 5.84
CA GLY A 231 -17.03 -1.80 6.23
C GLY A 231 -16.34 -1.83 7.57
N MET A 232 -15.81 -3.00 7.88
CA MET A 232 -15.05 -3.28 9.10
C MET A 232 -13.80 -4.11 8.82
N ALA A 233 -12.91 -4.17 9.80
CA ALA A 233 -11.75 -5.04 9.76
C ALA A 233 -11.75 -6.02 10.94
N MET A 234 -11.19 -7.19 10.72
CA MET A 234 -10.83 -8.16 11.75
C MET A 234 -9.34 -8.45 11.65
N ARG A 235 -8.57 -8.14 12.70
CA ARG A 235 -7.15 -8.54 12.75
C ARG A 235 -7.06 -10.00 13.16
N VAL A 236 -6.23 -10.77 12.47
CA VAL A 236 -6.00 -12.19 12.77
C VAL A 236 -4.51 -12.49 13.01
N PRO A 237 -4.18 -13.61 13.69
CA PRO A 237 -2.79 -14.00 14.01
C PRO A 237 -1.94 -14.45 12.81
N THR A 238 -2.01 -13.75 11.68
CA THR A 238 -1.12 -13.95 10.53
C THR A 238 -0.16 -12.76 10.43
N PRO A 239 1.13 -12.99 10.07
CA PRO A 239 2.11 -11.92 10.00
C PRO A 239 1.98 -11.06 8.74
N ASP A 240 1.42 -11.63 7.67
CA ASP A 240 1.09 -10.98 6.41
C ASP A 240 0.08 -11.85 5.64
N GLY A 241 -0.37 -11.37 4.48
CA GLY A 241 -1.38 -12.02 3.65
C GLY A 241 -2.78 -11.75 4.19
N SER A 242 -3.43 -10.75 3.61
CA SER A 242 -4.76 -10.29 3.99
C SER A 242 -5.78 -10.60 2.90
N ILE A 243 -7.07 -10.50 3.26
CA ILE A 243 -8.16 -10.72 2.33
C ILE A 243 -9.28 -9.69 2.55
N THR A 244 -9.89 -9.26 1.45
CA THR A 244 -11.05 -8.38 1.42
C THR A 244 -12.24 -9.18 0.90
N ASP A 245 -13.33 -9.19 1.67
CA ASP A 245 -14.65 -9.67 1.28
C ASP A 245 -15.53 -8.44 1.04
N LEU A 246 -16.01 -8.26 -0.18
CA LEU A 246 -16.99 -7.23 -0.55
C LEU A 246 -18.30 -7.93 -0.93
N THR A 247 -19.38 -7.61 -0.23
CA THR A 247 -20.74 -7.97 -0.64
C THR A 247 -21.47 -6.73 -1.11
N ALA A 248 -21.78 -6.66 -2.41
CA ALA A 248 -22.45 -5.54 -3.05
C ALA A 248 -23.83 -5.96 -3.60
N VAL A 249 -24.74 -5.01 -3.67
CA VAL A 249 -25.97 -5.09 -4.48
C VAL A 249 -25.69 -4.33 -5.77
N VAL A 250 -25.86 -5.02 -6.90
CA VAL A 250 -25.71 -4.44 -8.24
C VAL A 250 -27.06 -4.18 -8.90
N GLU A 251 -27.09 -3.42 -9.99
CA GLU A 251 -28.35 -2.93 -10.59
C GLU A 251 -29.19 -4.02 -11.28
N GLN A 252 -28.61 -5.21 -11.50
CA GLN A 252 -29.24 -6.31 -12.24
C GLN A 252 -28.89 -7.68 -11.66
N ASP A 253 -29.73 -8.69 -11.95
CA ASP A 253 -29.37 -10.07 -11.65
C ASP A 253 -28.20 -10.52 -12.55
N VAL A 254 -27.18 -11.13 -11.95
CA VAL A 254 -26.00 -11.65 -12.65
C VAL A 254 -25.77 -13.12 -12.29
N THR A 255 -24.89 -13.78 -13.04
CA THR A 255 -24.39 -15.12 -12.72
C THR A 255 -22.96 -15.05 -12.22
N ILE A 256 -22.48 -16.13 -11.57
CA ILE A 256 -21.08 -16.19 -11.15
C ILE A 256 -20.13 -16.24 -12.36
N GLU A 257 -20.59 -16.81 -13.49
CA GLU A 257 -19.87 -16.80 -14.75
C GLU A 257 -19.69 -15.38 -15.30
N ASP A 258 -20.73 -14.54 -15.25
CA ASP A 258 -20.63 -13.14 -15.68
C ASP A 258 -19.60 -12.36 -14.85
N VAL A 259 -19.66 -12.51 -13.52
CA VAL A 259 -18.73 -11.85 -12.60
C VAL A 259 -17.30 -12.32 -12.84
N ASN A 260 -17.08 -13.63 -12.93
CA ASN A 260 -15.73 -14.18 -13.16
C ASN A 260 -15.15 -13.76 -14.50
N GLU A 261 -15.97 -13.64 -15.55
CA GLU A 261 -15.50 -13.15 -16.85
C GLU A 261 -15.08 -11.68 -16.78
N ALA A 262 -15.88 -10.81 -16.14
CA ALA A 262 -15.52 -9.40 -15.96
C ALA A 262 -14.17 -9.24 -15.23
N PHE A 263 -13.94 -10.01 -14.16
CA PHE A 263 -12.66 -10.00 -13.44
C PHE A 263 -11.50 -10.56 -14.26
N ARG A 264 -11.73 -11.61 -15.06
CA ARG A 264 -10.72 -12.19 -15.96
C ARG A 264 -10.32 -11.20 -17.05
N GLU A 265 -11.29 -10.54 -17.68
CA GLU A 265 -11.05 -9.52 -18.71
C GLU A 265 -10.29 -8.32 -18.15
N ALA A 266 -10.67 -7.83 -16.97
CA ALA A 266 -9.98 -6.71 -16.33
C ALA A 266 -8.53 -7.06 -15.95
N ALA A 267 -8.31 -8.25 -15.35
CA ALA A 267 -6.99 -8.72 -14.94
C ALA A 267 -6.02 -8.93 -16.12
N HIS A 268 -6.53 -9.33 -17.29
CA HIS A 268 -5.73 -9.49 -18.52
C HIS A 268 -5.80 -8.28 -19.46
N GLY A 269 -6.37 -7.17 -18.97
CA GLY A 269 -6.67 -5.98 -19.76
C GLY A 269 -6.19 -4.72 -19.05
N GLU A 270 -7.13 -3.86 -18.66
CA GLU A 270 -6.81 -2.53 -18.12
C GLU A 270 -6.13 -2.55 -16.74
N LEU A 271 -6.26 -3.66 -15.98
CA LEU A 271 -5.70 -3.82 -14.64
C LEU A 271 -4.55 -4.85 -14.59
N ASP A 272 -3.95 -5.21 -15.72
CA ASP A 272 -2.77 -6.09 -15.74
C ASP A 272 -1.64 -5.53 -14.86
N GLY A 273 -1.04 -6.38 -14.03
CA GLY A 273 -0.05 -6.00 -13.00
C GLY A 273 -0.63 -5.35 -11.73
N ILE A 274 -1.91 -4.97 -11.71
CA ILE A 274 -2.61 -4.44 -10.53
C ILE A 274 -3.57 -5.49 -9.93
N LEU A 275 -4.33 -6.16 -10.79
CA LEU A 275 -5.32 -7.19 -10.46
C LEU A 275 -4.89 -8.52 -11.09
N ALA A 276 -4.77 -9.56 -10.27
CA ALA A 276 -4.66 -10.94 -10.74
C ALA A 276 -6.01 -11.65 -10.63
N TYR A 277 -6.27 -12.58 -11.55
CA TYR A 277 -7.39 -13.52 -11.47
C TYR A 277 -6.85 -14.88 -11.01
N SER A 278 -7.45 -15.47 -9.96
CA SER A 278 -7.10 -16.81 -9.48
C SER A 278 -8.32 -17.73 -9.43
N ASP A 279 -8.20 -18.90 -10.06
CA ASP A 279 -9.08 -20.05 -9.87
C ASP A 279 -8.40 -21.22 -9.10
N ASP A 280 -7.16 -21.00 -8.66
CA ASP A 280 -6.42 -21.95 -7.84
C ASP A 280 -6.89 -21.94 -6.38
N PRO A 281 -6.81 -23.09 -5.68
CA PRO A 281 -7.21 -23.22 -4.28
C PRO A 281 -6.12 -22.69 -3.32
N ILE A 282 -5.79 -21.41 -3.44
CA ILE A 282 -4.73 -20.73 -2.67
C ILE A 282 -5.15 -20.36 -1.24
N VAL A 283 -4.16 -20.13 -0.38
CA VAL A 283 -4.34 -19.58 0.98
C VAL A 283 -3.45 -18.35 1.20
N SER A 284 -3.64 -17.66 2.34
CA SER A 284 -2.93 -16.39 2.64
C SER A 284 -1.40 -16.46 2.60
N ARG A 285 -0.80 -17.65 2.74
CA ARG A 285 0.65 -17.82 2.65
C ARG A 285 1.15 -17.87 1.21
N ASP A 286 0.32 -18.33 0.27
CA ASP A 286 0.72 -18.54 -1.12
C ASP A 286 0.86 -17.23 -1.89
N ILE A 287 0.25 -16.15 -1.38
CA ILE A 287 0.28 -14.80 -1.95
C ILE A 287 1.40 -13.93 -1.39
N ILE A 288 2.21 -14.43 -0.46
CA ILE A 288 3.28 -13.63 0.13
C ILE A 288 4.31 -13.30 -0.93
N HIS A 289 4.69 -12.03 -0.99
CA HIS A 289 5.58 -11.47 -2.01
C HIS A 289 4.97 -11.44 -3.42
N ASP A 290 3.64 -11.57 -3.56
CA ASP A 290 2.93 -11.29 -4.80
C ASP A 290 2.78 -9.76 -5.01
N PRO A 291 3.19 -9.21 -6.16
CA PRO A 291 3.24 -7.77 -6.36
C PRO A 291 1.89 -7.15 -6.70
N HIS A 292 0.82 -7.92 -6.93
CA HIS A 292 -0.49 -7.36 -7.29
C HIS A 292 -1.14 -6.66 -6.09
N SER A 293 -1.92 -5.63 -6.37
CA SER A 293 -2.74 -4.96 -5.34
C SER A 293 -3.90 -5.83 -4.88
N CYS A 294 -4.42 -6.66 -5.79
CA CYS A 294 -5.53 -7.56 -5.54
C CYS A 294 -5.37 -8.85 -6.36
N ILE A 295 -5.61 -9.99 -5.73
CA ILE A 295 -5.74 -11.29 -6.40
C ILE A 295 -7.17 -11.73 -6.18
N TYR A 296 -8.01 -11.58 -7.20
CA TYR A 296 -9.42 -11.99 -7.17
C TYR A 296 -9.52 -13.52 -7.04
N ASP A 297 -10.24 -13.98 -6.01
CA ASP A 297 -10.48 -15.39 -5.73
C ASP A 297 -11.85 -15.81 -6.29
N ALA A 298 -11.83 -16.37 -7.51
CA ALA A 298 -13.04 -16.80 -8.19
C ALA A 298 -13.78 -17.94 -7.45
N PRO A 299 -13.10 -18.97 -6.89
CA PRO A 299 -13.76 -20.03 -6.12
C PRO A 299 -14.51 -19.57 -4.87
N TRP A 300 -14.05 -18.49 -4.22
CA TRP A 300 -14.70 -17.96 -3.01
C TRP A 300 -15.73 -16.85 -3.27
N SER A 301 -15.84 -16.39 -4.52
CA SER A 301 -16.84 -15.41 -4.93
C SER A 301 -18.20 -16.07 -5.19
N ASN A 302 -19.29 -15.37 -4.88
CA ASN A 302 -20.64 -15.93 -4.88
C ASN A 302 -21.67 -14.92 -5.40
N VAL A 303 -22.76 -15.42 -5.98
CA VAL A 303 -23.87 -14.60 -6.46
C VAL A 303 -25.21 -15.13 -5.96
N ALA A 304 -26.10 -14.23 -5.57
CA ALA A 304 -27.48 -14.50 -5.18
C ALA A 304 -28.42 -13.43 -5.75
N GLY A 305 -28.86 -13.62 -7.00
CA GLY A 305 -29.61 -12.59 -7.75
C GLY A 305 -28.70 -11.40 -8.04
N SER A 306 -29.14 -10.20 -7.65
CA SER A 306 -28.33 -8.98 -7.74
C SER A 306 -27.34 -8.77 -6.57
N GLN A 307 -27.29 -9.69 -5.59
CA GLN A 307 -26.28 -9.63 -4.54
C GLN A 307 -25.04 -10.41 -4.96
N VAL A 308 -23.91 -9.72 -5.04
CA VAL A 308 -22.62 -10.27 -5.45
C VAL A 308 -21.63 -10.17 -4.30
N LYS A 309 -20.97 -11.29 -3.99
CA LYS A 309 -19.85 -11.37 -3.06
C LYS A 309 -18.58 -11.63 -3.86
N VAL A 310 -17.62 -10.71 -3.79
CA VAL A 310 -16.28 -10.88 -4.36
C VAL A 310 -15.23 -10.89 -3.27
N VAL A 311 -14.21 -11.70 -3.49
CA VAL A 311 -13.11 -11.91 -2.55
C VAL A 311 -11.80 -11.60 -3.24
N GLY A 312 -10.94 -10.83 -2.57
CA GLY A 312 -9.60 -10.49 -3.07
C GLY A 312 -8.53 -10.68 -2.01
N TRP A 313 -7.51 -11.48 -2.31
CA TRP A 313 -6.29 -11.57 -1.51
C TRP A 313 -5.35 -10.41 -1.83
N TYR A 314 -4.51 -10.06 -0.87
CA TYR A 314 -3.43 -9.11 -1.08
C TYR A 314 -2.34 -9.32 -0.04
N ASP A 315 -1.09 -9.32 -0.48
CA ASP A 315 0.04 -9.11 0.41
C ASP A 315 -0.06 -7.65 0.87
N ASN A 316 -0.32 -7.44 2.16
CA ASN A 316 -0.65 -6.12 2.66
C ASN A 316 0.59 -5.24 2.86
N GLU A 317 1.77 -5.73 2.49
CA GLU A 317 3.03 -5.00 2.54
C GLU A 317 3.69 -4.92 1.17
N TRP A 318 3.88 -6.04 0.47
CA TRP A 318 4.62 -6.11 -0.78
C TRP A 318 3.90 -5.46 -1.95
N GLY A 319 2.69 -5.91 -2.29
CA GLY A 319 1.91 -5.27 -3.35
C GLY A 319 1.69 -3.78 -3.09
N TYR A 320 1.53 -3.40 -1.82
CA TYR A 320 1.41 -1.98 -1.43
C TYR A 320 2.73 -1.20 -1.57
N ALA A 321 3.88 -1.80 -1.25
CA ALA A 321 5.19 -1.20 -1.48
C ALA A 321 5.44 -1.01 -2.98
N CYS A 322 5.16 -2.02 -3.81
CA CYS A 322 5.22 -1.92 -5.26
C CYS A 322 4.34 -0.76 -5.78
N ARG A 323 3.08 -0.65 -5.33
CA ARG A 323 2.20 0.48 -5.69
C ARG A 323 2.73 1.83 -5.24
N THR A 324 3.44 1.87 -4.11
CA THR A 324 4.04 3.13 -3.63
C THR A 324 5.15 3.59 -4.57
N VAL A 325 5.99 2.66 -5.03
CA VAL A 325 7.05 2.95 -6.01
C VAL A 325 6.46 3.28 -7.39
N ASP A 326 5.46 2.54 -7.85
CA ASP A 326 4.76 2.84 -9.10
C ASP A 326 4.11 4.23 -9.09
N LEU A 327 3.60 4.66 -7.93
CA LEU A 327 3.01 5.99 -7.78
C LEU A 327 4.08 7.09 -7.85
N VAL A 328 5.26 6.87 -7.26
CA VAL A 328 6.41 7.78 -7.39
C VAL A 328 6.76 7.96 -8.88
N GLU A 329 6.91 6.85 -9.59
CA GLU A 329 7.25 6.85 -11.01
C GLU A 329 6.19 7.55 -11.86
N ARG A 330 4.91 7.27 -11.61
CA ARG A 330 3.79 7.90 -12.35
C ARG A 330 3.68 9.39 -12.07
N LEU A 331 3.93 9.80 -10.83
CA LEU A 331 3.87 11.20 -10.42
C LEU A 331 5.00 12.00 -11.11
N ALA A 332 6.25 11.55 -10.98
CA ALA A 332 7.41 12.22 -11.54
C ALA A 332 7.41 12.26 -13.08
N ASN A 333 6.97 11.19 -13.75
CA ASN A 333 6.91 11.13 -15.21
C ASN A 333 5.83 12.04 -15.84
N LYS A 334 4.82 12.47 -15.08
CA LYS A 334 3.82 13.44 -15.56
C LYS A 334 4.29 14.89 -15.42
N SER A 335 5.22 15.16 -14.51
CA SER A 335 5.82 16.48 -14.29
C SER A 335 6.86 16.85 -15.36
N ALA A 336 7.37 15.86 -16.12
CA ALA A 336 8.39 16.01 -17.17
C ALA A 336 7.82 16.29 -18.56
#